data_AF-A0A126Z436-F1
#
_entry.id   AF-A0A126Z436-F1
#
_cell.length_a   1.000
_cell.length_b   1.000
_cell.length_c   1.000
_cell.angle_alpha   90.00
_cell.angle_beta   90.00
_cell.angle_gamma   90.00
#
_symmetry.space_group_name_H-M   'P 1'
#
loop_
_entity.id
_entity.type
_entity.pdbx_description
1 polymer ?
#
loop_
_entity_poly.entity_id
_entity_poly.type
_entity_poly.pdbx_seq_one_letter_code
_entity_poly.pdbx_strand_id
1 'polypeptide(L)'
;MPDETAPEPAPPSVSDEAKRPTGAGSGAIVERLAIDRLVTFTDAVVAIAITLVALPLVDVAGDIHSPEQFFAQSGYAVTAAGISFAVIGTFWRDHHHLFLRATDYPPLMLRVVLVWLACIVFLPVATVIDVRSASGNRTAYALYLGTILLAMICFRVEEAMLSRSGFLRDSRGRDASKRELLIDWVPVGLMIIVIAITLTIAGRTGLWSLALLVIASPLQRWLRWKYVADAALT
;
A
#
# COMPACT_ATOMS: atom_id res chain seq x y z
N MET A 1 -10.73 -18.16 -72.41
CA MET A 1 -11.44 -18.77 -71.26
C MET A 1 -10.38 -19.20 -70.27
N PRO A 2 -10.41 -18.71 -69.03
CA PRO A 2 -9.39 -19.05 -68.03
C PRO A 2 -9.62 -20.45 -67.45
N ASP A 3 -8.49 -21.09 -67.17
CA ASP A 3 -8.32 -22.41 -66.58
C ASP A 3 -8.72 -22.40 -65.09
N GLU A 4 -9.84 -23.05 -64.79
CA GLU A 4 -10.40 -23.19 -63.44
C GLU A 4 -10.32 -24.67 -63.08
N THR A 5 -9.37 -25.03 -62.19
CA THR A 5 -9.41 -26.19 -61.26
C THR A 5 -8.07 -26.35 -60.55
N ALA A 6 -7.70 -25.35 -59.72
CA ALA A 6 -6.76 -25.63 -58.64
C ALA A 6 -7.53 -26.38 -57.53
N PRO A 7 -7.05 -27.54 -57.05
CA PRO A 7 -7.73 -28.28 -56.00
C PRO A 7 -7.79 -27.45 -54.70
N GLU A 8 -8.99 -27.38 -54.12
CA GLU A 8 -9.26 -26.71 -52.85
C GLU A 8 -8.35 -27.30 -51.75
N PRO A 9 -7.66 -26.45 -50.95
CA PRO A 9 -6.76 -26.95 -49.91
C PRO A 9 -7.56 -27.75 -48.88
N ALA A 10 -7.06 -28.95 -48.57
CA ALA A 10 -7.72 -29.87 -47.65
C ALA A 10 -7.97 -29.20 -46.28
N PRO A 11 -9.15 -29.43 -45.67
CA PRO A 11 -9.42 -28.92 -44.34
C PRO A 11 -8.37 -29.43 -43.35
N PRO A 12 -7.97 -28.60 -42.37
CA PRO A 12 -6.95 -28.97 -41.41
C PRO A 12 -7.32 -30.27 -40.70
N SER A 13 -6.33 -31.16 -40.56
CA SER A 13 -6.55 -32.47 -39.96
C SER A 13 -6.92 -32.31 -38.47
N VAL A 14 -7.81 -33.15 -37.95
CA VAL A 14 -8.18 -33.17 -36.51
C VAL A 14 -6.95 -33.37 -35.60
N SER A 15 -5.90 -33.99 -36.15
CA SER A 15 -4.58 -34.14 -35.51
C SER A 15 -3.80 -32.82 -35.35
N ASP A 16 -4.03 -31.82 -36.20
CA ASP A 16 -3.39 -30.50 -36.07
C ASP A 16 -4.04 -29.64 -34.98
N GLU A 17 -5.33 -29.86 -34.71
CA GLU A 17 -6.08 -29.13 -33.68
C GLU A 17 -5.79 -29.64 -32.27
N ALA A 18 -5.51 -30.95 -32.14
CA ALA A 18 -5.10 -31.60 -30.90
C ALA A 18 -3.71 -31.19 -30.39
N LYS A 19 -2.92 -30.47 -31.21
CA LYS A 19 -1.58 -29.98 -30.87
C LYS A 19 -1.55 -28.48 -30.54
N ARG A 20 -2.70 -27.85 -30.28
CA ARG A 20 -2.71 -26.54 -29.62
C ARG A 20 -2.29 -26.73 -28.16
N PRO A 21 -1.31 -25.99 -27.64
CA PRO A 21 -0.94 -26.06 -26.22
C PRO A 21 -2.09 -25.50 -25.37
N THR A 22 -3.05 -26.35 -25.00
CA THR A 22 -4.32 -25.96 -24.36
C THR A 22 -4.25 -25.81 -22.84
N GLY A 23 -3.14 -26.19 -22.18
CA GLY A 23 -3.02 -26.16 -20.72
C GLY A 23 -2.28 -24.95 -20.13
N ALA A 24 -1.13 -24.58 -20.70
CA ALA A 24 -0.23 -23.58 -20.09
C ALA A 24 -0.79 -22.15 -20.13
N GLY A 25 -1.52 -21.80 -21.19
CA GLY A 25 -2.14 -20.48 -21.32
C GLY A 25 -3.33 -20.27 -20.38
N SER A 26 -4.10 -21.33 -20.11
CA SER A 26 -5.29 -21.24 -19.25
C SER A 26 -4.93 -21.02 -17.78
N GLY A 27 -3.90 -21.73 -17.26
CA GLY A 27 -3.41 -21.55 -15.90
C GLY A 27 -2.88 -20.14 -15.63
N ALA A 28 -2.03 -19.62 -16.51
CA ALA A 28 -1.50 -18.27 -16.41
C ALA A 28 -2.58 -17.18 -16.48
N ILE A 29 -3.65 -17.40 -17.27
CA ILE A 29 -4.81 -16.50 -17.31
C ILE A 29 -5.56 -16.53 -15.97
N VAL A 30 -5.78 -17.71 -15.38
CA VAL A 30 -6.47 -17.85 -14.09
C VAL A 30 -5.70 -17.19 -12.94
N GLU A 31 -4.38 -17.38 -12.88
CA GLU A 31 -3.50 -16.76 -11.88
C GLU A 31 -3.52 -15.23 -11.99
N ARG A 32 -3.41 -14.71 -13.22
CA ARG A 32 -3.51 -13.27 -13.51
C ARG A 32 -4.86 -12.70 -13.03
N LEU A 33 -5.96 -13.36 -13.35
CA LEU A 33 -7.30 -12.96 -12.91
C LEU A 33 -7.45 -12.98 -11.38
N ALA A 34 -6.81 -13.92 -10.69
CA ALA A 34 -6.85 -14.00 -9.24
C ALA A 34 -6.13 -12.82 -8.57
N ILE A 35 -4.97 -12.42 -9.10
CA ILE A 35 -4.25 -11.21 -8.65
C ILE A 35 -5.08 -9.96 -8.95
N ASP A 36 -5.59 -9.81 -10.17
CA ASP A 36 -6.33 -8.62 -10.57
C ASP A 36 -7.57 -8.42 -9.67
N ARG A 37 -8.23 -9.53 -9.28
CA ARG A 37 -9.34 -9.52 -8.30
C ARG A 37 -8.88 -9.12 -6.90
N LEU A 38 -7.74 -9.64 -6.43
CA LEU A 38 -7.17 -9.27 -5.14
C LEU A 38 -6.88 -7.76 -5.08
N VAL A 39 -6.21 -7.22 -6.11
CA VAL A 39 -5.89 -5.79 -6.20
C VAL A 39 -7.16 -4.95 -6.22
N THR A 40 -8.14 -5.31 -7.04
CA THR A 40 -9.42 -4.60 -7.13
C THR A 40 -10.15 -4.59 -5.78
N PHE A 41 -10.15 -5.72 -5.07
CA PHE A 41 -10.74 -5.82 -3.74
C PHE A 41 -10.02 -4.93 -2.73
N THR A 42 -8.68 -4.98 -2.69
CA THR A 42 -7.89 -4.15 -1.77
C THR A 42 -8.07 -2.67 -2.05
N ASP A 43 -8.10 -2.26 -3.33
CA ASP A 43 -8.28 -0.86 -3.73
C ASP A 43 -9.66 -0.34 -3.31
N ALA A 44 -10.72 -1.15 -3.46
CA ALA A 44 -12.05 -0.80 -3.01
C ALA A 44 -12.14 -0.63 -1.49
N VAL A 45 -11.55 -1.53 -0.70
CA VAL A 45 -11.53 -1.43 0.76
C VAL A 45 -10.75 -0.20 1.23
N VAL A 46 -9.59 0.07 0.62
CA VAL A 46 -8.78 1.24 0.97
C VAL A 46 -9.48 2.55 0.59
N ALA A 47 -10.18 2.60 -0.55
CA ALA A 47 -10.99 3.76 -0.94
C ALA A 47 -12.08 4.06 0.10
N ILE A 48 -12.75 3.03 0.63
CA ILE A 48 -13.71 3.21 1.74
C ILE A 48 -13.01 3.73 2.99
N ALA A 49 -11.86 3.18 3.38
CA ALA A 49 -11.13 3.67 4.55
C ALA A 49 -10.74 5.16 4.43
N ILE A 50 -10.33 5.58 3.23
CA ILE A 50 -10.04 7.00 2.94
C ILE A 50 -11.26 7.89 3.14
N THR A 51 -12.45 7.47 2.68
CA THR A 51 -13.66 8.28 2.86
C THR A 51 -14.12 8.34 4.32
N LEU A 52 -13.93 7.26 5.09
CA LEU A 52 -14.25 7.24 6.52
C LEU A 52 -13.45 8.28 7.33
N VAL A 53 -12.24 8.66 6.89
CA VAL A 53 -11.46 9.71 7.55
C VAL A 53 -12.16 11.07 7.52
N ALA A 54 -12.95 11.35 6.47
CA ALA A 54 -13.64 12.63 6.30
C ALA A 54 -14.94 12.72 7.10
N LEU A 55 -15.58 11.59 7.44
CA LEU A 55 -16.90 11.57 8.09
C LEU A 55 -16.97 12.40 9.39
N PRO A 56 -16.01 12.31 10.34
CA PRO A 56 -16.05 13.11 11.55
C PRO A 56 -16.02 14.63 11.29
N LEU A 57 -15.40 15.07 10.19
CA LEU A 57 -15.38 16.47 9.80
C LEU A 57 -16.72 16.93 9.23
N VAL A 58 -17.39 16.05 8.47
CA VAL A 58 -18.72 16.31 7.93
C VAL A 58 -19.73 16.46 9.07
N ASP A 59 -19.65 15.59 10.08
CA ASP A 59 -20.51 15.67 11.26
C ASP A 59 -20.34 17.03 11.98
N VAL A 60 -19.09 17.44 12.23
CA VAL A 60 -18.80 18.73 12.88
C VAL A 60 -19.24 19.92 12.02
N ALA A 61 -19.11 19.83 10.70
CA ALA A 61 -19.54 20.90 9.80
C ALA A 61 -21.07 21.10 9.81
N GLY A 62 -21.86 20.06 10.11
CA GLY A 62 -23.32 20.13 10.17
C GLY A 62 -23.86 21.04 11.29
N ASP A 63 -23.08 21.21 12.36
CA ASP A 63 -23.48 21.97 13.56
C ASP A 63 -22.96 23.42 13.56
N ILE A 64 -22.27 23.86 12.50
CA ILE A 64 -21.56 25.14 12.47
C ILE A 64 -22.22 26.14 11.50
N HIS A 65 -22.29 27.40 11.93
CA HIS A 65 -22.99 28.47 11.21
C HIS A 65 -22.08 29.37 10.36
N SER A 66 -20.75 29.27 10.49
CA SER A 66 -19.80 29.99 9.64
C SER A 66 -18.49 29.21 9.37
N PRO A 67 -17.83 29.39 8.22
CA PRO A 67 -16.56 28.74 7.92
C PRO A 67 -15.44 29.09 8.92
N GLU A 68 -15.39 30.32 9.42
CA GLU A 68 -14.37 30.77 10.37
C GLU A 68 -14.49 30.02 11.71
N GLN A 69 -15.74 29.82 12.16
CA GLN A 69 -16.03 29.05 13.37
C GLN A 69 -15.58 27.58 13.22
N PHE A 70 -15.77 26.98 12.04
CA PHE A 70 -15.33 25.61 11.77
C PHE A 70 -13.82 25.46 11.93
N PHE A 71 -13.02 26.31 11.29
CA PHE A 71 -11.56 26.21 11.37
C PHE A 71 -11.02 26.58 12.76
N ALA A 72 -11.64 27.54 13.44
CA ALA A 72 -11.26 27.92 14.80
C ALA A 72 -11.47 26.77 15.80
N GLN A 73 -12.55 25.99 15.66
CA GLN A 73 -12.90 24.91 16.58
C GLN A 73 -12.32 23.55 16.16
N SER A 74 -12.11 23.33 14.86
CA SER A 74 -11.81 22.00 14.29
C SER A 74 -10.44 21.90 13.63
N GLY A 75 -9.59 22.93 13.72
CA GLY A 75 -8.28 22.97 13.03
C GLY A 75 -7.39 21.75 13.31
N TYR A 76 -7.40 21.24 14.55
CA TYR A 76 -6.71 19.99 14.91
C TYR A 76 -7.32 18.77 14.22
N ALA A 77 -8.64 18.63 14.25
CA ALA A 77 -9.35 17.52 13.60
C ALA A 77 -9.13 17.52 12.08
N VAL A 78 -9.16 18.70 11.44
CA VAL A 78 -8.89 18.86 10.00
C VAL A 78 -7.46 18.42 9.67
N THR A 79 -6.49 18.82 10.49
CA THR A 79 -5.09 18.44 10.29
C THR A 79 -4.87 16.95 10.50
N ALA A 80 -5.45 16.37 11.57
CA ALA A 80 -5.39 14.95 11.87
C ALA A 80 -6.00 14.10 10.73
N ALA A 81 -7.17 14.51 10.24
CA ALA A 81 -7.83 13.87 9.11
C ALA A 81 -6.99 13.99 7.82
N GLY A 82 -6.45 15.18 7.53
CA GLY A 82 -5.57 15.38 6.36
C GLY A 82 -4.31 14.52 6.40
N ILE A 83 -3.68 14.39 7.57
CA ILE A 83 -2.53 13.49 7.77
C ILE A 83 -2.95 12.04 7.58
N SER A 84 -4.05 11.60 8.20
CA SER A 84 -4.55 10.23 8.06
C SER A 84 -4.90 9.89 6.61
N PHE A 85 -5.50 10.82 5.87
CA PHE A 85 -5.77 10.69 4.44
C PHE A 85 -4.47 10.46 3.66
N ALA A 86 -3.46 11.30 3.88
CA ALA A 86 -2.17 11.20 3.20
C ALA A 86 -1.42 9.89 3.52
N VAL A 87 -1.48 9.44 4.77
CA VAL A 87 -0.90 8.17 5.22
C VAL A 87 -1.58 6.98 4.52
N ILE A 88 -2.91 6.91 4.55
CA ILE A 88 -3.65 5.82 3.90
C ILE A 88 -3.42 5.84 2.38
N GLY A 89 -3.46 7.00 1.75
CA GLY A 89 -3.18 7.14 0.31
C GLY A 89 -1.75 6.72 -0.07
N THR A 90 -0.79 6.94 0.83
CA THR A 90 0.59 6.47 0.65
C THR A 90 0.68 4.95 0.70
N PHE A 91 0.05 4.34 1.70
CA PHE A 91 -0.06 2.88 1.82
C PHE A 91 -0.74 2.25 0.60
N TRP A 92 -1.86 2.83 0.16
CA TRP A 92 -2.54 2.41 -1.07
C TRP A 92 -1.61 2.43 -2.27
N ARG A 93 -0.96 3.56 -2.53
CA ARG A 93 -0.07 3.73 -3.68
C ARG A 93 1.07 2.71 -3.66
N ASP A 94 1.70 2.50 -2.51
CA ASP A 94 2.81 1.56 -2.39
C ASP A 94 2.35 0.10 -2.56
N HIS A 95 1.20 -0.28 -1.98
CA HIS A 95 0.56 -1.59 -2.16
C HIS A 95 0.17 -1.83 -3.62
N HIS A 96 -0.52 -0.86 -4.24
CA HIS A 96 -0.92 -0.93 -5.64
C HIS A 96 0.30 -1.11 -6.57
N HIS A 97 1.37 -0.34 -6.38
CA HIS A 97 2.60 -0.51 -7.17
C HIS A 97 3.33 -1.84 -6.91
N LEU A 98 3.26 -2.39 -5.69
CA LEU A 98 3.82 -3.71 -5.39
C LEU A 98 3.09 -4.79 -6.20
N PHE A 99 1.77 -4.83 -6.11
CA PHE A 99 0.98 -5.88 -6.76
C PHE A 99 0.87 -5.71 -8.29
N LEU A 100 1.00 -4.51 -8.84
CA LEU A 100 1.16 -4.32 -10.29
C LEU A 100 2.40 -5.04 -10.87
N ARG A 101 3.43 -5.24 -10.05
CA ARG A 101 4.66 -5.95 -10.42
C ARG A 101 4.59 -7.45 -10.12
N ALA A 102 3.56 -7.90 -9.40
CA ALA A 102 3.39 -9.30 -9.04
C ALA A 102 2.86 -10.13 -10.21
N THR A 103 3.37 -11.35 -10.37
CA THR A 103 2.89 -12.35 -11.35
C THR A 103 2.04 -13.44 -10.72
N ASP A 104 2.27 -13.73 -9.44
CA ASP A 104 1.49 -14.67 -8.61
C ASP A 104 1.67 -14.30 -7.11
N TYR A 105 1.02 -15.00 -6.18
CA TYR A 105 1.23 -14.84 -4.74
C TYR A 105 1.23 -16.19 -3.97
N PRO A 106 2.07 -16.34 -2.93
CA PRO A 106 2.08 -17.55 -2.12
C PRO A 106 0.80 -17.68 -1.26
N PRO A 107 0.40 -18.90 -0.85
CA PRO A 107 -0.87 -19.14 -0.14
C PRO A 107 -1.06 -18.34 1.17
N LEU A 108 0.03 -18.02 1.86
CA LEU A 108 -0.03 -17.24 3.11
C LEU A 108 -0.26 -15.74 2.87
N MET A 109 -0.09 -15.25 1.63
CA MET A 109 -0.17 -13.83 1.28
C MET A 109 -1.51 -13.21 1.69
N LEU A 110 -2.61 -13.92 1.42
CA LEU A 110 -3.95 -13.43 1.73
C LEU A 110 -4.14 -13.12 3.22
N ARG A 111 -3.50 -13.88 4.13
CA ARG A 111 -3.59 -13.60 5.56
C ARG A 111 -2.88 -12.29 5.92
N VAL A 112 -1.72 -12.04 5.32
CA VAL A 112 -0.96 -10.80 5.55
C VAL A 112 -1.71 -9.61 4.99
N VAL A 113 -2.24 -9.72 3.76
CA VAL A 113 -3.08 -8.68 3.14
C VAL A 113 -4.32 -8.38 3.98
N LEU A 114 -4.98 -9.39 4.56
CA LEU A 114 -6.13 -9.16 5.44
C LEU A 114 -5.75 -8.43 6.74
N VAL A 115 -4.61 -8.75 7.35
CA VAL A 115 -4.11 -8.02 8.53
C VAL A 115 -3.74 -6.58 8.16
N TRP A 116 -3.11 -6.39 7.00
CA TRP A 116 -2.82 -5.06 6.46
C TRP A 116 -4.10 -4.25 6.24
N LEU A 117 -5.11 -4.83 5.58
CA LEU A 117 -6.42 -4.19 5.36
C LEU A 117 -7.11 -3.85 6.69
N ALA A 118 -7.04 -4.73 7.68
CA ALA A 118 -7.57 -4.45 9.02
C ALA A 118 -6.90 -3.22 9.64
N CYS A 119 -5.58 -3.07 9.47
CA CYS A 119 -4.88 -1.86 9.91
C CYS A 119 -5.39 -0.62 9.15
N ILE A 120 -5.53 -0.70 7.83
CA ILE A 120 -6.00 0.42 7.01
C ILE A 120 -7.41 0.87 7.39
N VAL A 121 -8.33 -0.08 7.58
CA VAL A 121 -9.72 0.20 8.00
C VAL A 121 -9.79 0.70 9.44
N PHE A 122 -8.83 0.34 10.29
CA PHE A 122 -8.77 0.82 11.68
C PHE A 122 -8.14 2.21 11.82
N LEU A 123 -7.32 2.67 10.87
CA LEU A 123 -6.69 4.00 10.93
C LEU A 123 -7.68 5.16 11.13
N PRO A 124 -8.83 5.24 10.41
CA PRO A 124 -9.85 6.25 10.68
C PRO A 124 -10.34 6.25 12.14
N VAL A 125 -10.54 5.06 12.72
CA VAL A 125 -10.95 4.90 14.13
C VAL A 125 -9.86 5.41 15.06
N ALA A 126 -8.60 5.03 14.82
CA ALA A 126 -7.46 5.50 15.59
C ALA A 126 -7.30 7.03 15.52
N THR A 127 -7.54 7.64 14.35
CA THR A 127 -7.55 9.10 14.16
C THR A 127 -8.64 9.76 15.01
N VAL A 128 -9.86 9.21 15.03
CA VAL A 128 -10.95 9.75 15.86
C VAL A 128 -10.64 9.63 17.35
N ILE A 129 -10.09 8.51 17.80
CA ILE A 129 -9.68 8.31 19.19
C ILE A 129 -8.64 9.34 19.60
N ASP A 130 -7.68 9.64 18.72
CA ASP A 130 -6.69 10.69 18.96
C ASP A 130 -7.33 12.07 19.06
N VAL A 131 -8.16 12.45 18.08
CA VAL A 131 -8.84 13.75 18.04
C VAL A 131 -9.70 14.00 19.27
N ARG A 132 -10.38 12.97 19.79
CA ARG A 132 -11.26 13.09 20.95
C ARG A 132 -10.54 12.96 22.29
N SER A 133 -9.30 12.47 22.31
CA SER A 133 -8.55 12.30 23.54
C SER A 133 -7.99 13.63 24.06
N ALA A 134 -7.76 13.73 25.37
CA ALA A 134 -7.00 14.83 25.93
C ALA A 134 -5.62 14.92 25.26
N SER A 135 -5.14 16.14 25.02
CA SER A 135 -3.83 16.37 24.41
C SER A 135 -2.74 15.63 25.20
N GLY A 136 -1.92 14.87 24.48
CA GLY A 136 -0.86 14.08 25.10
C GLY A 136 -1.27 12.69 25.61
N ASN A 137 -2.45 12.18 25.25
CA ASN A 137 -2.85 10.82 25.59
C ASN A 137 -1.96 9.78 24.88
N ARG A 138 -1.03 9.20 25.66
CA ARG A 138 -0.08 8.19 25.18
C ARG A 138 -0.76 6.98 24.54
N THR A 139 -1.91 6.55 25.05
CA THR A 139 -2.61 5.38 24.53
C THR A 139 -3.19 5.67 23.15
N ALA A 140 -3.73 6.86 22.92
CA ALA A 140 -4.23 7.26 21.62
C ALA A 140 -3.11 7.33 20.57
N TYR A 141 -1.98 7.95 20.92
CA TYR A 141 -0.79 7.94 20.06
C TYR A 141 -0.23 6.54 19.81
N ALA A 142 -0.18 5.69 20.83
CA ALA A 142 0.28 4.30 20.69
C ALA A 142 -0.62 3.50 19.74
N LEU A 143 -1.94 3.68 19.82
CA LEU A 143 -2.89 3.04 18.91
C LEU A 143 -2.70 3.51 17.48
N TYR A 144 -2.63 4.82 17.26
CA TYR A 144 -2.48 5.38 15.92
C TYR A 144 -1.13 4.98 15.28
N LEU A 145 -0.02 5.26 15.97
CA LEU A 145 1.31 4.97 15.46
C LEU A 145 1.59 3.46 15.39
N GLY A 146 1.09 2.69 16.36
CA GLY A 146 1.19 1.23 16.35
C GLY A 146 0.46 0.60 15.17
N THR A 147 -0.70 1.15 14.79
CA THR A 147 -1.44 0.72 13.59
C THR A 147 -0.65 1.00 12.32
N ILE A 148 -0.06 2.20 12.20
CA ILE A 148 0.83 2.52 11.08
C ILE A 148 2.03 1.57 11.04
N LEU A 149 2.70 1.34 12.17
CA LEU A 149 3.85 0.45 12.25
C LEU A 149 3.48 -0.97 11.81
N LEU A 150 2.34 -1.50 12.28
CA LEU A 150 1.88 -2.83 11.90
C LEU A 150 1.59 -2.91 10.38
N ALA A 151 0.92 -1.90 9.81
CA ALA A 151 0.70 -1.81 8.37
C ALA A 151 2.03 -1.76 7.58
N MET A 152 3.04 -1.02 8.06
CA MET A 152 4.37 -0.99 7.44
C MET A 152 5.03 -2.38 7.48
N ILE A 153 4.95 -3.08 8.61
CA ILE A 153 5.52 -4.43 8.76
C ILE A 153 4.81 -5.40 7.81
N CYS A 154 3.48 -5.41 7.78
CA CYS A 154 2.71 -6.26 6.86
C CYS A 154 3.12 -6.01 5.40
N PHE A 155 3.18 -4.75 4.97
CA PHE A 155 3.64 -4.40 3.62
C PHE A 155 5.05 -4.93 3.31
N ARG A 156 5.99 -4.81 4.26
CA ARG A 156 7.35 -5.36 4.09
C ARG A 156 7.37 -6.88 4.02
N VAL A 157 6.49 -7.54 4.78
CA VAL A 157 6.34 -8.99 4.72
C VAL A 157 5.76 -9.43 3.38
N GLU A 158 4.76 -8.73 2.85
CA GLU A 158 4.20 -8.98 1.51
C GLU A 158 5.28 -8.86 0.42
N GLU A 159 6.03 -7.75 0.43
CA GLU A 159 7.13 -7.54 -0.51
C GLU A 159 8.21 -8.62 -0.39
N ALA A 160 8.60 -9.01 0.83
CA ALA A 160 9.56 -10.06 1.07
C ALA A 160 9.05 -11.44 0.62
N MET A 161 7.76 -11.73 0.79
CA MET A 161 7.13 -12.97 0.36
C MET A 161 7.12 -13.07 -1.17
N LEU A 162 6.67 -12.01 -1.87
CA LEU A 162 6.68 -11.97 -3.34
C LEU A 162 8.10 -12.05 -3.91
N SER A 163 9.06 -11.37 -3.27
CA SER A 163 10.46 -11.41 -3.68
C SER A 163 11.04 -12.81 -3.52
N ARG A 164 10.85 -13.45 -2.35
CA ARG A 164 11.38 -14.79 -2.06
C ARG A 164 10.77 -15.89 -2.91
N SER A 165 9.51 -15.75 -3.31
CA SER A 165 8.86 -16.70 -4.22
C SER A 165 9.18 -16.44 -5.70
N GLY A 166 9.93 -15.38 -6.02
CA GLY A 166 10.28 -15.01 -7.39
C GLY A 166 9.08 -14.52 -8.21
N PHE A 167 8.03 -14.03 -7.57
CA PHE A 167 6.79 -13.60 -8.23
C PHE A 167 6.78 -12.10 -8.61
N LEU A 168 7.93 -11.41 -8.52
CA LEU A 168 8.05 -10.04 -9.00
C LEU A 168 8.66 -10.02 -10.41
N ARG A 169 8.06 -9.25 -11.33
CA ARG A 169 8.54 -9.10 -12.72
C ARG A 169 9.91 -8.43 -12.86
N ASP A 170 10.35 -7.72 -11.84
CA ASP A 170 11.63 -7.02 -11.82
C ASP A 170 12.74 -7.94 -11.27
N SER A 171 13.91 -7.94 -11.92
CA SER A 171 15.03 -8.87 -11.74
C SER A 171 15.68 -8.89 -10.35
N ARG A 172 15.18 -8.13 -9.38
CA ARG A 172 15.60 -8.19 -7.96
C ARG A 172 15.24 -9.51 -7.27
N GLY A 173 14.24 -10.25 -7.77
CA GLY A 173 13.64 -11.40 -7.08
C GLY A 173 14.57 -12.61 -6.83
N ARG A 174 15.75 -12.70 -7.47
CA ARG A 174 16.71 -13.79 -7.20
C ARG A 174 18.06 -13.33 -6.62
N ASP A 175 18.49 -12.10 -6.90
CA ASP A 175 19.83 -11.59 -6.56
C ASP A 175 19.84 -10.32 -5.69
N ALA A 176 18.72 -9.93 -5.07
CA ALA A 176 18.71 -8.79 -4.15
C ALA A 176 19.75 -8.97 -3.04
N SER A 177 20.75 -8.08 -2.99
CA SER A 177 21.80 -8.12 -1.98
C SER A 177 21.19 -7.96 -0.59
N LYS A 178 21.76 -8.63 0.43
CA LYS A 178 21.37 -8.47 1.84
C LYS A 178 21.30 -6.99 2.26
N ARG A 179 22.13 -6.14 1.66
CA ARG A 179 22.16 -4.70 1.90
C ARG A 179 20.93 -3.98 1.35
N GLU A 180 20.41 -4.37 0.19
CA GLU A 180 19.17 -3.80 -0.35
C GLU A 180 17.97 -4.16 0.54
N LEU A 181 17.91 -5.43 0.97
CA LEU A 181 16.88 -5.90 1.90
C LEU A 181 16.93 -5.10 3.22
N LEU A 182 18.12 -4.80 3.75
CA LEU A 182 18.25 -3.99 4.97
C LEU A 182 17.78 -2.54 4.78
N ILE A 183 18.05 -1.92 3.63
CA ILE A 183 17.62 -0.55 3.33
C ILE A 183 16.09 -0.44 3.31
N ASP A 184 15.39 -1.48 2.85
CA ASP A 184 13.93 -1.51 2.81
C ASP A 184 13.28 -1.53 4.20
N TRP A 185 13.99 -1.99 5.24
CA TRP A 185 13.52 -1.98 6.64
C TRP A 185 13.84 -0.69 7.40
N VAL A 186 14.71 0.19 6.87
CA VAL A 186 15.08 1.46 7.51
C VAL A 186 13.85 2.30 7.91
N PRO A 187 12.80 2.46 7.08
CA PRO A 187 11.61 3.22 7.47
C PRO A 187 10.87 2.62 8.68
N VAL A 188 10.83 1.29 8.80
CA VAL A 188 10.21 0.61 9.95
C VAL A 188 11.02 0.89 11.22
N GLY A 189 12.35 0.79 11.14
CA GLY A 189 13.24 1.13 12.24
C GLY A 189 13.09 2.60 12.68
N LEU A 190 13.02 3.52 11.72
CA LEU A 190 12.77 4.94 11.99
C LEU A 190 11.40 5.16 12.66
N MET A 191 10.36 4.46 12.21
CA MET A 191 9.03 4.53 12.83
C MET A 191 9.05 4.07 14.28
N ILE A 192 9.78 2.99 14.61
CA ILE A 192 9.95 2.53 16.00
C ILE A 192 10.61 3.61 16.85
N ILE A 193 11.63 4.29 16.32
CA ILE A 193 12.29 5.41 17.01
C ILE A 193 11.31 6.57 17.21
N VAL A 194 10.52 6.94 16.20
CA VAL A 194 9.48 7.98 16.29
C VAL A 194 8.45 7.63 17.36
N ILE A 195 8.01 6.37 17.44
CA ILE A 195 7.10 5.88 18.49
C ILE A 195 7.74 6.02 19.87
N ALA A 196 8.98 5.56 20.04
CA ALA A 196 9.67 5.64 21.33
C ALA A 196 9.83 7.09 21.80
N ILE A 197 10.22 8.01 20.90
CA ILE A 197 10.34 9.44 21.19
C ILE A 197 8.95 10.03 21.52
N THR A 198 7.93 9.71 20.72
CA THR A 198 6.58 10.23 20.94
C THR A 198 6.04 9.78 22.30
N LEU A 199 6.20 8.52 22.69
CA LEU A 199 5.68 8.00 23.96
C LEU A 199 6.45 8.51 25.19
N THR A 200 7.73 8.87 25.04
CA THR A 200 8.56 9.42 26.13
C THR A 200 8.34 10.92 26.33
N ILE A 201 8.11 11.68 25.25
CA ILE A 201 7.94 13.14 25.26
C ILE A 201 6.47 13.57 25.18
N ALA A 202 5.53 12.61 25.09
CA ALA A 202 4.11 12.74 24.72
C ALA A 202 3.27 13.82 25.43
N GLY A 203 3.74 14.48 26.47
CA GLY A 203 3.01 15.58 27.11
C GLY A 203 3.02 16.92 26.36
N ARG A 204 3.82 17.10 25.29
CA ARG A 204 4.08 18.45 24.74
C ARG A 204 4.01 18.64 23.21
N THR A 205 4.02 17.57 22.41
CA THR A 205 4.29 17.69 20.95
C THR A 205 3.06 17.59 20.05
N GLY A 206 1.93 17.04 20.51
CA GLY A 206 0.77 16.80 19.64
C GLY A 206 1.10 15.90 18.44
N LEU A 207 0.21 15.84 17.43
CA LEU A 207 0.41 15.13 16.15
C LEU A 207 1.48 15.78 15.25
N TRP A 208 2.15 16.87 15.65
CA TRP A 208 3.20 17.49 14.83
C TRP A 208 4.40 16.56 14.58
N SER A 209 4.59 15.53 15.42
CA SER A 209 5.56 14.46 15.14
C SER A 209 5.22 13.64 13.88
N LEU A 210 3.95 13.60 13.45
CA LEU A 210 3.51 12.93 12.21
C LEU A 210 3.79 13.75 10.95
N ALA A 211 3.88 15.07 11.05
CA ALA A 211 4.27 15.90 9.91
C ALA A 211 5.69 15.52 9.40
N LEU A 212 6.56 15.03 10.30
CA LEU A 212 7.87 14.50 9.94
C LEU A 212 7.80 13.25 9.04
N LEU A 213 6.75 12.42 9.15
CA LEU A 213 6.56 11.23 8.30
C LEU A 213 6.10 11.58 6.89
N VAL A 214 5.24 12.60 6.77
CA VAL A 214 4.84 13.14 5.46
C VAL A 214 6.05 13.74 4.73
N ILE A 215 6.99 14.35 5.46
CA ILE A 215 8.27 14.85 4.93
C ILE A 215 9.30 13.73 4.70
N ALA A 216 9.26 12.62 5.45
CA ALA A 216 10.19 11.50 5.27
C ALA A 216 10.00 10.79 3.91
N SER A 217 8.78 10.82 3.36
CA SER A 217 8.45 10.18 2.08
C SER A 217 9.19 10.78 0.87
N PRO A 218 9.23 12.12 0.66
CA PRO A 218 10.08 12.72 -0.37
C PRO A 218 11.58 12.55 -0.09
N LEU A 219 12.00 12.54 1.19
CA LEU A 219 13.40 12.29 1.55
C LEU A 219 13.86 10.87 1.14
N GLN A 220 12.99 9.86 1.26
CA GLN A 220 13.28 8.50 0.83
C GLN A 220 13.38 8.37 -0.70
N ARG A 221 12.50 9.08 -1.45
CA ARG A 221 12.60 9.15 -2.91
C ARG A 221 13.90 9.80 -3.35
N TRP A 222 14.32 10.86 -2.67
CA TRP A 222 15.60 11.53 -2.93
C TRP A 222 16.80 10.64 -2.59
N LEU A 223 16.77 9.91 -1.48
CA LEU A 223 17.83 8.96 -1.11
C LEU A 223 17.93 7.80 -2.12
N ARG A 224 16.79 7.21 -2.53
CA ARG A 224 16.77 6.16 -3.57
C ARG A 224 17.30 6.67 -4.91
N TRP A 225 16.94 7.89 -5.29
CA TRP A 225 17.47 8.54 -6.50
C TRP A 225 18.99 8.71 -6.43
N LYS A 226 19.53 9.19 -5.29
CA LYS A 226 20.98 9.30 -5.08
C LYS A 226 21.69 7.94 -5.13
N TYR A 227 21.16 6.92 -4.47
CA TYR A 227 21.78 5.58 -4.50
C TYR A 227 21.84 4.97 -5.91
N VAL A 228 20.80 5.17 -6.73
CA VAL A 228 20.79 4.72 -8.13
C VAL A 228 21.78 5.53 -8.98
N ALA A 229 21.90 6.84 -8.72
CA ALA A 229 22.88 7.68 -9.39
C ALA A 229 24.33 7.28 -9.05
N ASP A 230 24.62 6.98 -7.77
CA ASP A 230 25.95 6.58 -7.33
C ASP A 230 26.34 5.19 -7.86
N ALA A 231 25.38 4.25 -7.93
CA ALA A 231 25.61 2.90 -8.47
C ALA A 231 25.79 2.87 -10.01
N ALA A 232 25.34 3.91 -10.72
CA ALA A 232 25.53 4.05 -12.16
C ALA A 232 26.89 4.66 -12.55
N LEU A 233 27.62 5.20 -11.57
CA LEU A 233 28.92 5.87 -11.76
C LEU A 233 30.13 5.01 -11.34
N THR A 234 29.88 3.79 -10.84
CA THR A 234 30.90 2.79 -10.44
C THR A 234 30.84 1.59 -11.35
#